data_AF-A0A812S4F8-F1
#
_entry.id   AF-A0A812S4F8-F1
#
_cell.length_a   1.000
_cell.length_b   1.000
_cell.length_c   1.000
_cell.angle_alpha   90.00
_cell.angle_beta   90.00
_cell.angle_gamma   90.00
#
_symmetry.space_group_name_H-M   'P 1'
#
loop_
_entity.id
_entity.type
_entity.pdbx_description
1 polymer ?
#
loop_
_entity_poly.entity_id
_entity_poly.type
_entity_poly.pdbx_seq_one_letter_code
_entity_poly.pdbx_strand_id
1 'polypeptide(L)'
;AIESFKAAARFVGDHVSFANLGVAFMRNKDFGLALRALKKALALNPDDGHAKENMEVLQSFAQGNGIDRKKLEALGRKAELDLMPGSRAPQESAGSTEEEAPKSRELRSLTSAASIGARAKEL
;
A
#
# COMPACT_ATOMS: atom_id res chain seq x y z
N ALA A 1 -25.96 9.02 5.88
CA ALA A 1 -24.75 9.35 5.12
C ALA A 1 -23.70 8.22 5.11
N ILE A 2 -23.52 7.46 6.20
CA ILE A 2 -22.54 6.35 6.27
C ILE A 2 -22.97 5.11 5.44
N GLU A 3 -24.27 4.83 5.33
CA GLU A 3 -24.80 3.66 4.62
C GLU A 3 -24.56 3.69 3.10
N SER A 4 -24.59 4.87 2.47
CA SER A 4 -24.31 5.02 1.04
C SER A 4 -22.84 4.71 0.70
N PHE A 5 -21.93 4.79 1.67
CA PHE A 5 -20.51 4.48 1.50
C PHE A 5 -20.21 2.98 1.56
N LYS A 6 -20.99 2.18 2.29
CA LYS A 6 -20.82 0.71 2.30
C LYS A 6 -21.10 0.08 0.93
N ALA A 7 -21.98 0.69 0.13
CA ALA A 7 -22.19 0.29 -1.26
C ALA A 7 -20.99 0.65 -2.16
N ALA A 8 -20.22 1.69 -1.83
CA ALA A 8 -19.01 2.08 -2.55
C ALA A 8 -17.83 1.12 -2.33
N ALA A 9 -17.86 0.26 -1.31
CA ALA A 9 -16.90 -0.85 -1.16
C ALA A 9 -17.02 -1.90 -2.29
N ARG A 10 -18.13 -1.89 -3.04
CA ARG A 10 -18.31 -2.65 -4.30
C ARG A 10 -17.97 -1.85 -5.56
N PHE A 11 -17.60 -0.57 -5.43
CA PHE A 11 -17.23 0.27 -6.56
C PHE A 11 -15.79 -0.02 -6.95
N VAL A 12 -15.60 -0.64 -8.12
CA VAL A 12 -14.31 -0.62 -8.81
C VAL A 12 -14.17 0.77 -9.43
N GLY A 13 -13.78 1.75 -8.61
CA GLY A 13 -13.42 3.08 -9.09
C GLY A 13 -12.05 3.03 -9.77
N ASP A 14 -11.86 3.86 -10.80
CA ASP A 14 -10.55 4.11 -11.38
C ASP A 14 -9.75 5.11 -10.52
N HIS A 15 -8.49 5.35 -10.89
CA HIS A 15 -7.63 6.28 -10.15
C HIS A 15 -8.26 7.69 -10.06
N VAL A 16 -8.91 8.17 -11.13
CA VAL A 16 -9.59 9.47 -11.19
C VAL A 16 -10.75 9.55 -10.20
N SER A 17 -11.58 8.51 -10.11
CA SER A 17 -12.71 8.45 -9.17
C SER A 17 -12.23 8.52 -7.73
N PHE A 18 -11.14 7.81 -7.41
CA PHE A 18 -10.54 7.86 -6.07
C PHE A 18 -9.90 9.23 -5.78
N ALA A 19 -9.29 9.89 -6.77
CA ALA A 19 -8.77 11.24 -6.61
C ALA A 19 -9.89 12.25 -6.30
N ASN A 20 -10.97 12.21 -7.08
CA ASN A 20 -12.16 13.05 -6.85
C ASN A 20 -12.81 12.79 -5.50
N LEU A 21 -12.85 11.52 -5.07
CA LEU A 21 -13.35 11.17 -3.75
C LEU A 21 -12.47 11.75 -2.62
N GLY A 22 -11.15 11.76 -2.81
CA GLY A 22 -10.21 12.43 -1.91
C GLY A 22 -10.53 13.91 -1.73
N VAL A 23 -10.77 14.61 -2.84
CA VAL A 23 -11.17 16.02 -2.84
C VAL A 23 -12.52 16.23 -2.13
N ALA A 24 -13.51 15.36 -2.36
CA ALA A 24 -14.80 15.43 -1.67
C ALA A 24 -14.63 15.31 -0.14
N PHE A 25 -13.81 14.37 0.33
CA PHE A 25 -13.51 14.23 1.75
C PHE A 25 -12.72 15.40 2.33
N MET A 26 -11.79 16.00 1.57
CA MET A 26 -11.09 17.22 1.98
C MET A 26 -12.06 18.38 2.22
N ARG A 27 -13.03 18.55 1.33
CA ARG A 27 -14.08 19.58 1.47
C ARG A 27 -14.95 19.35 2.70
N ASN A 28 -15.18 18.08 3.06
CA ASN A 28 -15.90 17.72 4.28
C ASN A 28 -15.01 17.71 5.54
N LYS A 29 -13.73 18.07 5.42
CA LYS A 29 -12.70 18.00 6.49
C LYS A 29 -12.46 16.60 7.04
N ASP A 30 -12.85 15.56 6.30
CA ASP A 30 -12.59 14.15 6.63
C ASP A 30 -11.20 13.74 6.16
N PHE A 31 -10.15 14.34 6.75
CA PHE A 31 -8.78 14.19 6.27
C PHE A 31 -8.27 12.74 6.27
N GLY A 32 -8.76 11.90 7.19
CA GLY A 32 -8.45 10.48 7.22
C GLY A 32 -8.98 9.73 5.99
N LEU A 33 -10.25 9.96 5.64
CA LEU A 33 -10.87 9.35 4.46
C LEU A 33 -10.26 9.89 3.17
N ALA A 34 -9.96 11.19 3.13
CA ALA A 34 -9.26 11.82 2.00
C ALA A 34 -7.90 11.17 1.73
N LEU A 35 -7.10 10.96 2.78
CA LEU A 35 -5.80 10.31 2.67
C LEU A 35 -5.92 8.91 2.08
N ARG A 36 -6.92 8.13 2.51
CA ARG A 36 -7.14 6.77 2.01
C ARG A 36 -7.57 6.74 0.56
N ALA A 37 -8.46 7.63 0.16
CA ALA A 37 -8.90 7.75 -1.22
C ALA A 37 -7.74 8.12 -2.15
N LEU A 38 -6.94 9.13 -1.79
CA LEU A 38 -5.78 9.56 -2.60
C LEU A 38 -4.66 8.51 -2.65
N LYS A 39 -4.37 7.82 -1.54
CA LYS A 39 -3.43 6.68 -1.56
C LYS A 39 -3.90 5.57 -2.48
N LYS A 40 -5.20 5.30 -2.55
CA LYS A 40 -5.77 4.30 -3.46
C LYS A 40 -5.70 4.75 -4.92
N ALA A 41 -5.95 6.02 -5.21
CA ALA A 41 -5.75 6.59 -6.55
C ALA A 41 -4.30 6.39 -7.02
N LEU A 42 -3.32 6.73 -6.19
CA LEU A 42 -1.90 6.56 -6.49
C LEU A 42 -1.45 5.09 -6.56
N ALA A 43 -2.12 4.19 -5.83
CA ALA A 43 -1.87 2.76 -5.95
C ALA A 43 -2.37 2.18 -7.29
N LEU A 44 -3.45 2.75 -7.85
CA LEU A 44 -3.98 2.36 -9.16
C LEU A 44 -3.20 3.00 -10.31
N ASN A 45 -2.79 4.26 -10.14
CA ASN A 45 -1.93 4.97 -11.08
C ASN A 45 -0.91 5.84 -10.31
N PRO A 46 0.33 5.34 -10.15
CA PRO A 46 1.40 6.08 -9.48
C PRO A 46 1.81 7.38 -10.17
N ASP A 47 1.45 7.56 -11.45
CA ASP A 47 1.78 8.73 -12.26
C ASP A 47 0.60 9.69 -12.44
N ASP A 48 -0.51 9.47 -11.73
CA ASP A 48 -1.62 10.41 -11.69
C ASP A 48 -1.18 11.73 -11.04
N GLY A 49 -0.92 12.73 -11.90
CA GLY A 49 -0.54 14.08 -11.48
C GLY A 49 -1.60 14.76 -10.62
N HIS A 50 -2.89 14.53 -10.89
CA HIS A 50 -3.98 15.08 -10.10
C HIS A 50 -4.02 14.45 -8.70
N ALA A 51 -3.82 13.14 -8.59
CA ALA A 51 -3.77 12.47 -7.29
C ALA A 51 -2.55 12.92 -6.46
N LYS A 52 -1.40 13.16 -7.09
CA LYS A 52 -0.20 13.72 -6.43
C LYS A 52 -0.46 15.13 -5.93
N GLU A 53 -0.96 16.01 -6.80
CA GLU A 53 -1.29 17.40 -6.45
C GLU A 53 -2.31 17.44 -5.30
N ASN A 54 -3.38 16.64 -5.39
CA ASN A 54 -4.39 16.55 -4.33
C ASN A 54 -3.82 16.03 -3.00
N MET A 55 -2.80 15.16 -3.03
CA MET A 55 -2.11 14.70 -1.81
C MET A 55 -1.30 15.82 -1.15
N GLU A 56 -0.67 16.69 -1.93
CA GLU A 56 0.04 17.87 -1.43
C GLU A 56 -0.93 18.91 -0.85
N VAL A 57 -2.05 19.15 -1.53
CA VAL A 57 -3.12 20.02 -1.05
C VAL A 57 -3.74 19.45 0.24
N LEU A 58 -3.97 18.14 0.31
CA LEU A 58 -4.46 17.47 1.54
C LEU A 58 -3.51 17.73 2.71
N GLN A 59 -2.21 17.53 2.53
CA GLN A 59 -1.22 17.74 3.59
C GLN A 59 -1.20 19.20 4.05
N SER A 60 -1.18 20.15 3.10
CA SER A 60 -1.19 21.58 3.39
C SER A 60 -2.46 22.00 4.13
N PHE A 61 -3.62 21.50 3.68
CA PHE A 61 -4.90 21.83 4.27
C PHE A 61 -5.06 21.17 5.65
N ALA A 62 -4.64 19.92 5.83
CA ALA A 62 -4.62 19.25 7.12
C ALA A 62 -3.69 20.00 8.11
N GLN A 63 -2.49 20.39 7.68
CA GLN A 63 -1.57 21.17 8.50
C GLN A 63 -2.15 22.52 8.89
N GLY A 64 -2.80 23.23 7.96
CA GLY A 64 -3.53 24.47 8.25
C GLY A 64 -4.69 24.31 9.24
N ASN A 65 -5.20 23.09 9.42
CA ASN A 65 -6.21 22.73 10.43
C ASN A 65 -5.58 22.11 11.71
N GLY A 66 -4.26 22.23 11.91
CA GLY A 66 -3.56 21.71 13.09
C GLY A 66 -3.44 20.19 13.12
N ILE A 67 -3.37 19.55 11.95
CA ILE A 67 -3.19 18.11 11.80
C ILE A 67 -1.85 17.85 11.15
N ASP A 68 -0.88 17.46 11.96
CA ASP A 68 0.44 17.05 11.48
C ASP A 68 0.37 15.73 10.73
N ARG A 69 1.39 15.46 9.91
CA ARG A 69 1.54 14.22 9.14
C ARG A 69 1.28 12.94 9.95
N LYS A 70 1.82 12.85 11.17
CA LYS A 70 1.60 11.67 12.04
C LYS A 70 0.13 11.49 12.42
N LYS A 71 -0.56 12.59 12.72
CA LYS A 71 -1.99 12.60 13.07
C LYS A 71 -2.84 12.29 11.85
N LEU A 72 -2.49 12.83 10.69
CA LEU A 72 -3.13 12.53 9.41
C LEU A 72 -3.04 11.03 9.08
N GLU A 73 -1.87 10.43 9.22
CA GLU A 73 -1.66 8.98 9.04
C GLU A 73 -2.46 8.15 10.05
N ALA A 74 -2.54 8.57 11.32
CA ALA A 74 -3.37 7.91 12.33
C ALA A 74 -4.87 7.97 11.96
N LEU A 75 -5.35 9.13 11.49
CA LEU A 75 -6.73 9.30 11.00
C LEU A 75 -7.00 8.42 9.79
N GLY A 76 -6.04 8.31 8.85
CA GLY A 76 -6.16 7.42 7.70
C GLY A 76 -6.25 5.94 8.09
N ARG A 77 -5.42 5.48 9.04
CA ARG A 77 -5.49 4.10 9.57
C ARG A 77 -6.82 3.81 10.24
N LYS A 78 -7.35 4.76 11.01
CA LYS A 78 -8.70 4.63 11.60
C LYS A 78 -9.78 4.58 10.52
N ALA A 79 -9.68 5.44 9.51
CA ALA A 79 -10.63 5.49 8.41
C ALA A 79 -10.60 4.22 7.55
N GLU A 80 -9.47 3.52 7.46
CA GLU A 80 -9.39 2.20 6.81
C GLU A 80 -10.22 1.14 7.56
N LEU A 81 -10.18 1.16 8.90
CA LEU A 81 -11.04 0.31 9.72
C LEU A 81 -12.53 0.59 9.46
N ASP A 82 -12.89 1.86 9.26
CA ASP A 82 -14.27 2.29 9.00
C ASP A 82 -14.73 2.00 7.55
N LEU A 83 -13.81 2.07 6.57
CA LEU A 83 -14.10 1.75 5.15
C LEU A 83 -14.15 0.24 4.89
N MET A 84 -13.55 -0.59 5.75
CA MET A 84 -13.51 -2.04 5.61
C MET A 84 -13.64 -2.73 6.97
N PRO A 85 -14.87 -3.02 7.45
CA PRO A 85 -15.05 -3.93 8.57
C PRO A 85 -14.69 -5.36 8.11
N GLY A 86 -13.38 -5.70 8.10
CA GLY A 86 -12.92 -7.06 7.80
C GLY A 86 -11.50 -7.22 7.25
N SER A 87 -10.82 -6.18 6.79
CA SER A 87 -9.46 -6.31 6.26
C SER A 87 -8.43 -5.96 7.34
N ARG A 88 -8.06 -6.97 8.13
CA ARG A 88 -6.95 -6.93 9.10
C ARG A 88 -5.63 -6.64 8.37
N ALA A 89 -4.92 -5.57 8.74
CA ALA A 89 -3.51 -5.40 8.44
C ALA A 89 -2.66 -6.37 9.30
N PRO A 90 -1.50 -6.83 8.81
CA PRO A 90 -0.23 -6.15 9.11
C PRO A 90 0.67 -6.04 7.85
N GLN A 91 1.61 -5.11 7.72
CA GLN A 91 2.87 -5.08 8.49
C GLN A 91 3.44 -3.66 8.56
N GLU A 92 3.76 -3.23 9.78
CA GLU A 92 5.04 -2.56 10.01
C GLU A 92 6.16 -3.56 9.70
N SER A 93 7.05 -3.22 8.77
CA SER A 93 8.40 -3.75 8.76
C SER A 93 9.34 -2.56 8.74
N ALA A 94 10.02 -2.36 9.87
CA ALA A 94 11.26 -1.62 9.91
C ALA A 94 12.30 -2.29 8.98
N GLY A 95 13.23 -1.51 8.46
CA GLY A 95 14.44 -2.03 7.80
C GLY A 95 14.73 -1.36 6.46
N SER A 96 15.50 -0.29 6.53
CA SER A 96 16.64 0.09 5.68
C SER A 96 16.78 -0.44 4.24
N THR A 97 17.41 0.43 3.44
CA THR A 97 18.26 0.19 2.26
C THR A 97 17.55 -0.17 0.95
N GLU A 98 17.54 0.82 0.05
CA GLU A 98 18.22 0.75 -1.26
C GLU A 98 18.84 -0.62 -1.55
N GLU A 99 18.36 -1.33 -2.57
CA GLU A 99 19.24 -1.81 -3.64
C GLU A 99 18.44 -2.23 -4.87
N GLU A 100 18.97 -1.85 -6.02
CA GLU A 100 18.52 -2.18 -7.36
C GLU A 100 18.33 -3.68 -7.60
N ALA A 101 17.49 -4.00 -8.58
CA ALA A 101 17.67 -5.23 -9.33
C ALA A 101 19.01 -5.19 -10.09
N PRO A 102 19.80 -6.27 -10.05
CA PRO A 102 20.25 -6.79 -11.33
C PRO A 102 19.98 -8.28 -11.50
N LYS A 103 19.51 -8.58 -12.70
CA LYS A 103 19.45 -9.92 -13.30
C LYS A 103 20.81 -10.61 -13.21
N SER A 104 20.73 -11.94 -13.15
CA SER A 104 21.75 -12.94 -13.53
C SER A 104 22.70 -13.36 -12.41
N ARG A 105 22.66 -14.67 -12.07
CA ARG A 105 23.81 -15.59 -12.00
C ARG A 105 23.57 -16.70 -10.97
N GLU A 106 22.95 -17.79 -11.40
CA GLU A 106 22.93 -19.07 -10.68
C GLU A 106 23.49 -20.16 -11.60
N LEU A 107 24.81 -20.35 -11.54
CA LEU A 107 25.44 -21.66 -11.75
C LEU A 107 26.53 -21.78 -10.68
N ARG A 108 26.13 -22.20 -9.49
CA ARG A 108 27.07 -22.69 -8.47
C ARG A 108 27.17 -24.20 -8.59
N SER A 109 28.35 -24.61 -9.02
CA SER A 109 28.94 -25.93 -8.87
C SER A 109 28.79 -26.46 -7.43
N LEU A 110 28.21 -27.64 -7.28
CA LEU A 110 28.35 -28.42 -6.05
C LEU A 110 29.39 -29.52 -6.23
N THR A 111 30.37 -29.43 -5.35
CA THR A 111 31.60 -30.18 -5.23
C THR A 111 31.34 -31.60 -4.70
N SER A 112 32.10 -32.52 -5.30
CA SER A 112 32.55 -33.86 -4.92
C SER A 112 32.38 -34.39 -3.47
N ALA A 113 32.30 -35.73 -3.43
CA ALA A 113 32.78 -36.68 -2.41
C ALA A 113 31.75 -37.32 -1.46
N ALA A 114 31.29 -38.52 -1.86
CA ALA A 114 30.97 -39.61 -0.93
C ALA A 114 31.14 -40.96 -1.65
N SER A 115 32.36 -41.51 -1.55
CA SER A 115 32.66 -42.91 -1.85
C SER A 115 32.09 -43.78 -0.73
N ILE A 116 31.10 -44.63 -1.01
CA ILE A 116 30.84 -45.85 -0.22
C ILE A 116 30.53 -46.97 -1.21
N GLY A 117 31.41 -47.97 -1.21
CA GLY A 117 31.35 -49.12 -2.08
C GLY A 117 30.20 -50.06 -1.76
N ALA A 118 29.60 -50.62 -2.80
CA ALA A 118 28.79 -51.82 -2.72
C ALA A 118 29.52 -52.95 -3.43
N ARG A 119 30.09 -53.85 -2.63
CA ARG A 119 30.58 -55.17 -3.01
C ARG A 119 29.55 -56.18 -2.50
N ALA A 120 28.86 -56.89 -3.39
CA ALA A 120 28.36 -58.28 -3.24
C ALA A 120 27.37 -58.55 -4.39
N LYS A 121 27.61 -59.47 -5.35
CA LYS A 121 27.71 -60.95 -5.34
C LYS A 121 26.38 -61.59 -5.79
N GLU A 122 26.50 -62.65 -6.60
CA GLU A 122 25.50 -63.71 -6.94
C GLU A 122 24.54 -63.34 -8.10
N LEU A 123 24.38 -64.10 -9.19
CA LEU A 123 24.77 -65.45 -9.63
C LEU A 123 24.99 -65.45 -11.15
#